data_AF-A0A6A6GHX2-F1
#
_entry.id   AF-A0A6A6GHX2-F1
#
_cell.length_a   1.000
_cell.length_b   1.000
_cell.length_c   1.000
_cell.angle_alpha   90.00
_cell.angle_beta   90.00
_cell.angle_gamma   90.00
#
_symmetry.space_group_name_H-M   'P 1'
#
loop_
_entity.id
_entity.type
_entity.pdbx_description
1 polymer ?
#
loop_
_entity_poly.entity_id
_entity_poly.type
_entity_poly.pdbx_seq_one_letter_code
_entity_poly.pdbx_strand_id
1 'polypeptide(L)'
;MAGVGFNYAEILHLGQATLASYGIYVSYIAVKNLRQYEEQSEKAAKFSDIAARQLHRTRTTQASGAVAVLLSFGASLFLATSWHLVPRKYRVLASPAMLLITLLVRGHVYNFWKEKGKVPMLKGYNEAIDRTQDLIGVLQYLEYSWVLTSLVAGVLGYRKGEWS
;
A
#
# COMPACT_ATOMS: atom_id res chain seq x y z
N MET A 1 -21.57 31.34 13.56
CA MET A 1 -20.88 31.13 12.27
C MET A 1 -19.74 30.15 12.51
N ALA A 2 -19.93 28.88 12.15
CA ALA A 2 -18.87 27.88 12.25
C ALA A 2 -17.82 28.20 11.18
N GLY A 3 -16.69 28.76 11.60
CA GLY A 3 -15.55 28.91 10.70
C GLY A 3 -15.20 27.54 10.15
N VAL A 4 -15.04 27.43 8.83
CA VAL A 4 -14.46 26.26 8.19
C VAL A 4 -13.04 26.15 8.74
N GLY A 5 -12.89 25.44 9.85
CA GLY A 5 -11.59 25.15 10.43
C GLY A 5 -10.83 24.31 9.42
N PHE A 6 -9.70 24.81 8.95
CA PHE A 6 -8.81 24.02 8.09
C PHE A 6 -8.39 22.75 8.85
N ASN A 7 -9.01 21.61 8.51
CA ASN A 7 -8.64 20.30 9.02
C ASN A 7 -7.52 19.73 8.13
N TYR A 8 -6.31 20.25 8.33
CA TYR A 8 -5.12 19.88 7.58
C TYR A 8 -4.84 18.36 7.63
N ALA A 9 -5.14 17.68 8.75
CA ALA A 9 -5.01 16.22 8.84
C ALA A 9 -6.01 15.47 7.94
N GLU A 10 -7.26 15.94 7.83
CA GLU A 10 -8.27 15.32 6.97
C GLU A 10 -7.88 15.44 5.49
N ILE A 11 -7.40 16.60 5.06
CA ILE A 11 -6.95 16.81 3.67
C ILE A 11 -5.78 15.88 3.34
N LEU A 12 -4.81 15.74 4.26
CA LEU A 12 -3.69 14.81 4.07
C LEU A 12 -4.19 13.37 3.93
N HIS A 13 -5.13 12.94 4.79
CA HIS A 13 -5.71 11.60 4.72
C HIS A 13 -6.55 11.37 3.45
N LEU A 14 -7.26 12.37 2.92
CA LEU A 14 -7.94 12.26 1.62
C LEU A 14 -6.94 12.07 0.47
N GLY A 15 -5.80 12.77 0.52
CA GLY A 15 -4.70 12.57 -0.42
C GLY A 15 -4.14 11.15 -0.36
N GLN A 16 -3.93 10.62 0.85
CA GLN A 16 -3.50 9.25 1.08
C GLN A 16 -4.50 8.21 0.56
N ALA A 17 -5.79 8.42 0.79
CA ALA A 17 -6.85 7.53 0.27
C ALA A 17 -6.88 7.55 -1.27
N THR A 18 -6.67 8.71 -1.90
CA THR A 18 -6.59 8.82 -3.36
C THR A 18 -5.38 8.06 -3.90
N LEU A 19 -4.21 8.27 -3.29
CA LEU A 19 -2.98 7.56 -3.66
C LEU A 19 -3.11 6.04 -3.47
N ALA A 20 -3.69 5.60 -2.35
CA ALA A 20 -3.94 4.19 -2.08
C ALA A 20 -4.94 3.57 -3.07
N SER A 21 -5.96 4.31 -3.51
CA SER A 21 -6.87 3.88 -4.59
C SER A 21 -6.13 3.58 -5.88
N TYR A 22 -5.17 4.43 -6.27
CA TYR A 22 -4.32 4.16 -7.42
C TYR A 22 -3.44 2.91 -7.20
N GLY A 23 -2.90 2.73 -5.98
CA GLY A 23 -2.20 1.50 -5.57
C GLY A 23 -3.05 0.24 -5.74
N ILE A 24 -4.31 0.28 -5.33
CA ILE A 24 -5.28 -0.82 -5.51
C ILE A 24 -5.47 -1.11 -7.00
N TYR A 25 -5.62 -0.07 -7.83
CA TYR A 25 -5.80 -0.22 -9.26
C TYR A 25 -4.60 -0.91 -9.93
N VAL A 26 -3.36 -0.46 -9.68
CA VAL A 26 -2.18 -1.09 -10.28
C VAL A 26 -1.94 -2.50 -9.74
N SER A 27 -2.23 -2.74 -8.46
CA SER A 27 -2.17 -4.08 -7.87
C SER A 27 -3.18 -5.04 -8.52
N TYR A 28 -4.40 -4.58 -8.79
CA TYR A 28 -5.41 -5.36 -9.51
C TYR A 28 -4.92 -5.78 -10.90
N ILE A 29 -4.31 -4.86 -11.66
CA ILE A 29 -3.76 -5.18 -12.99
C ILE A 29 -2.61 -6.18 -12.88
N ALA A 30 -1.67 -5.98 -11.94
CA ALA A 30 -0.54 -6.89 -11.74
C ALA A 30 -1.02 -8.32 -11.42
N VAL A 31 -1.95 -8.47 -10.47
CA VAL A 31 -2.53 -9.76 -10.09
C VAL A 31 -3.27 -10.40 -11.26
N LYS A 32 -4.10 -9.65 -11.97
CA LYS A 32 -4.82 -10.15 -13.15
C LYS A 32 -3.86 -10.68 -14.21
N ASN A 33 -2.78 -9.96 -14.46
CA ASN A 33 -1.76 -10.32 -15.43
C ASN A 33 -0.88 -11.49 -15.00
N LEU A 34 -0.63 -11.71 -13.70
CA LEU A 34 0.08 -12.91 -13.25
C LEU A 34 -0.82 -14.14 -13.31
N ARG A 35 -2.10 -13.96 -12.96
CA ARG A 35 -3.08 -15.05 -12.91
C ARG A 35 -3.31 -15.76 -14.25
N GLN A 36 -3.05 -15.10 -15.38
CA GLN A 36 -3.13 -15.75 -16.70
C GLN A 36 -2.09 -16.86 -16.91
N TYR A 37 -1.01 -16.86 -16.11
CA TYR A 37 0.06 -17.85 -16.14
C TYR A 37 0.00 -18.83 -14.95
N GLU A 38 -1.05 -18.73 -14.14
CA GLU A 38 -1.17 -19.46 -12.89
C GLU A 38 -1.20 -20.97 -13.13
N GLU A 39 -2.01 -21.42 -14.09
CA GLU A 39 -2.19 -22.84 -14.40
C GLU A 39 -0.87 -23.48 -14.88
N GLN A 40 -0.13 -22.79 -15.73
CA GLN A 40 1.18 -23.25 -16.20
C GLN A 40 2.18 -23.29 -15.03
N SER A 41 2.15 -22.29 -14.16
CA SER A 41 3.01 -22.21 -12.98
C SER A 41 2.69 -23.33 -11.98
N GLU A 42 1.41 -23.67 -11.80
CA GLU A 42 0.97 -24.79 -10.96
C GLU A 42 1.37 -26.15 -11.54
N LYS A 43 1.23 -26.33 -12.86
CA LYS A 43 1.73 -27.55 -13.52
C LYS A 43 3.23 -27.70 -13.32
N ALA A 44 4.00 -26.64 -13.51
CA ALA A 44 5.45 -26.65 -13.27
C ALA A 44 5.79 -26.94 -11.79
N ALA A 45 5.02 -26.38 -10.86
CA ALA A 45 5.19 -26.59 -9.42
C ALA A 45 5.00 -28.05 -8.98
N LYS A 46 4.19 -28.85 -9.70
CA LYS A 46 4.02 -30.29 -9.42
C LYS A 46 5.29 -31.11 -9.67
N PHE A 47 6.18 -30.62 -10.53
CA PHE A 47 7.38 -31.35 -10.95
C PHE A 47 8.69 -30.65 -10.51
N SER A 48 8.62 -29.48 -9.88
CA SER A 48 9.79 -28.72 -9.45
C SER A 48 9.54 -27.94 -8.18
N ASP A 49 10.29 -28.24 -7.13
CA ASP A 49 10.26 -27.49 -5.87
C ASP A 49 10.64 -26.01 -6.04
N ILE A 50 11.50 -25.71 -7.03
CA ILE A 50 11.87 -24.33 -7.34
C ILE A 50 10.64 -23.59 -7.88
N ALA A 51 9.90 -24.20 -8.82
CA ALA A 51 8.68 -23.61 -9.35
C ALA A 51 7.61 -23.45 -8.27
N ALA A 52 7.42 -24.44 -7.40
CA ALA A 52 6.50 -24.36 -6.26
C ALA A 52 6.84 -23.19 -5.31
N ARG A 53 8.12 -23.04 -4.96
CA ARG A 53 8.59 -21.91 -4.13
C ARG A 53 8.39 -20.57 -4.82
N GLN A 54 8.64 -20.45 -6.11
CA GLN A 54 8.44 -19.21 -6.86
C GLN A 54 6.96 -18.83 -6.96
N LEU A 55 6.08 -19.81 -7.23
CA LEU A 55 4.64 -19.60 -7.26
C LEU A 55 4.12 -19.09 -5.91
N HIS A 56 4.52 -19.76 -4.82
CA HIS A 56 4.14 -19.34 -3.48
C HIS A 56 4.63 -17.92 -3.16
N ARG A 57 5.92 -17.62 -3.40
CA ARG A 57 6.46 -16.28 -3.15
C ARG A 57 5.80 -15.19 -3.99
N THR A 58 5.45 -15.50 -5.24
CA THR A 58 4.72 -14.56 -6.10
C THR A 58 3.36 -14.22 -5.50
N ARG A 59 2.59 -15.24 -5.10
CA ARG A 59 1.28 -15.07 -4.45
C ARG A 59 1.39 -14.25 -3.17
N THR A 60 2.30 -14.62 -2.26
CA THR A 60 2.44 -13.91 -0.98
C THR A 60 2.89 -12.47 -1.17
N THR A 61 3.80 -12.22 -2.12
CA THR A 61 4.30 -10.88 -2.43
C THR A 61 3.17 -10.00 -2.96
N GLN A 62 2.45 -10.46 -3.98
CA GLN A 62 1.35 -9.70 -4.57
C GLN A 62 0.21 -9.49 -3.58
N ALA A 63 -0.13 -10.51 -2.79
CA ALA A 63 -1.15 -10.40 -1.74
C ALA A 63 -0.74 -9.38 -0.67
N SER A 64 0.52 -9.41 -0.20
CA SER A 64 1.00 -8.46 0.81
C SER A 64 0.93 -7.01 0.31
N GLY A 65 1.34 -6.76 -0.95
CA GLY A 65 1.25 -5.46 -1.58
C GLY A 65 -0.19 -4.97 -1.70
N ALA A 66 -1.11 -5.83 -2.18
CA ALA A 66 -2.53 -5.53 -2.29
C ALA A 66 -3.17 -5.20 -0.92
N VAL A 67 -2.87 -6.02 0.09
CA VAL A 67 -3.37 -5.83 1.46
C VAL A 67 -2.85 -4.52 2.04
N ALA A 68 -1.59 -4.16 1.84
CA ALA A 68 -1.03 -2.92 2.37
C ALA A 68 -1.69 -1.66 1.79
N VAL A 69 -1.99 -1.63 0.48
CA VAL A 69 -2.70 -0.49 -0.13
C VAL A 69 -4.17 -0.46 0.26
N LEU A 70 -4.82 -1.61 0.44
CA LEU A 70 -6.19 -1.67 0.97
C LEU A 70 -6.27 -1.19 2.42
N LEU A 71 -5.32 -1.61 3.27
CA LEU A 71 -5.22 -1.13 4.65
C LEU A 71 -4.95 0.37 4.70
N SER A 72 -4.04 0.86 3.84
CA SER A 72 -3.76 2.31 3.75
C SER A 72 -4.97 3.09 3.28
N PHE A 73 -5.72 2.59 2.30
CA PHE A 73 -6.96 3.21 1.85
C PHE A 73 -8.00 3.28 2.99
N GLY A 74 -8.27 2.15 3.64
CA GLY A 74 -9.23 2.07 4.74
C GLY A 74 -8.85 2.95 5.92
N ALA A 75 -7.59 2.89 6.37
CA ALA A 75 -7.09 3.72 7.45
C ALA A 75 -7.18 5.21 7.13
N SER A 76 -6.77 5.61 5.92
CA SER A 76 -6.80 7.01 5.48
C SER A 76 -8.24 7.52 5.36
N LEU A 77 -9.13 6.76 4.72
CA LEU A 77 -10.53 7.15 4.59
C LEU A 77 -11.23 7.26 5.95
N PHE A 78 -10.92 6.34 6.87
CA PHE A 78 -11.44 6.38 8.23
C PHE A 78 -10.91 7.61 8.99
N LEU A 79 -9.61 7.90 8.92
CA LEU A 79 -9.03 9.07 9.59
C LEU A 79 -9.46 10.40 8.95
N ALA A 80 -9.84 10.40 7.67
CA ALA A 80 -10.40 11.57 7.00
C ALA A 80 -11.84 11.89 7.43
N THR A 81 -12.66 10.88 7.76
CA THR A 81 -14.12 11.04 7.95
C THR A 81 -14.60 10.80 9.37
N SER A 82 -13.89 9.94 10.11
CA SER A 82 -14.38 9.28 11.32
C SER A 82 -13.36 9.30 12.47
N TRP A 83 -12.34 10.16 12.39
CA TRP A 83 -11.25 10.24 13.38
C TRP A 83 -11.74 10.47 14.82
N HIS A 84 -12.87 11.16 14.98
CA HIS A 84 -13.48 11.51 16.27
C HIS A 84 -14.00 10.28 17.02
N LEU A 85 -14.24 9.16 16.33
CA LEU A 85 -14.66 7.88 16.92
C LEU A 85 -13.50 7.17 17.62
N VAL A 86 -12.26 7.57 17.35
CA VAL A 86 -11.06 6.92 17.90
C VAL A 86 -10.46 7.77 19.02
N PRO A 87 -10.21 7.19 20.21
CA PRO A 87 -9.51 7.86 21.29
C PRO A 87 -8.16 8.41 20.83
N ARG A 88 -7.82 9.61 21.30
CA ARG A 88 -6.62 10.38 20.89
C ARG A 88 -5.33 9.54 20.83
N LYS A 89 -5.06 8.72 21.86
CA LYS A 89 -3.86 7.86 21.90
C LYS A 89 -3.74 6.94 20.68
N TYR A 90 -4.85 6.31 20.26
CA TYR A 90 -4.85 5.39 19.13
C TYR A 90 -4.82 6.14 17.80
N ARG A 91 -5.41 7.34 17.75
CA ARG A 91 -5.37 8.19 16.57
C ARG A 91 -3.95 8.64 16.23
N VAL A 92 -3.20 9.08 17.24
CA VAL A 92 -1.79 9.50 17.08
C VAL A 92 -0.89 8.32 16.70
N LEU A 93 -1.20 7.11 17.18
CA LEU A 93 -0.44 5.90 16.85
C LEU A 93 -0.80 5.30 15.48
N ALA A 94 -1.93 5.68 14.88
CA ALA A 94 -2.38 5.12 13.61
C ALA A 94 -1.41 5.41 12.46
N SER A 95 -0.96 6.67 12.31
CA SER A 95 -0.01 7.04 11.25
C SER A 95 1.35 6.35 11.38
N PRO A 96 2.00 6.31 12.57
CA PRO A 96 3.23 5.53 12.76
C PRO A 96 3.06 4.03 12.51
N ALA A 97 1.93 3.44 12.90
CA ALA A 97 1.66 2.03 12.65
C ALA A 97 1.53 1.74 11.14
N MET A 98 0.79 2.59 10.42
CA MET A 98 0.66 2.47 8.96
C MET A 98 1.97 2.70 8.22
N LEU A 99 2.80 3.64 8.69
CA LEU A 99 4.16 3.82 8.20
C LEU A 99 4.97 2.52 8.30
N LEU A 100 4.98 1.88 9.47
CA LEU A 100 5.73 0.65 9.68
C LEU A 100 5.26 -0.49 8.76
N ILE A 101 3.93 -0.67 8.64
CA ILE A 101 3.34 -1.67 7.74
C ILE A 101 3.77 -1.40 6.29
N THR A 102 3.65 -0.16 5.84
CA THR A 102 3.98 0.23 4.46
C THR A 102 5.47 0.00 4.16
N LEU A 103 6.36 0.39 5.07
CA LEU A 103 7.81 0.17 4.98
C LEU A 103 8.16 -1.31 4.84
N LEU A 104 7.62 -2.15 5.72
CA LEU A 104 7.90 -3.58 5.72
C LEU A 104 7.39 -4.25 4.44
N VAL A 105 6.18 -3.91 4.00
CA VAL A 105 5.61 -4.48 2.78
C VAL A 105 6.34 -3.98 1.53
N ARG A 106 6.66 -2.68 1.43
CA ARG A 106 7.47 -2.17 0.31
C ARG A 106 8.81 -2.88 0.24
N GLY A 107 9.49 -3.05 1.38
CA GLY A 107 10.74 -3.80 1.47
C GLY A 107 10.59 -5.24 0.99
N HIS A 108 9.53 -5.95 1.42
CA HIS A 108 9.25 -7.31 0.98
C HIS A 108 9.00 -7.40 -0.54
N VAL A 109 8.14 -6.54 -1.08
CA VAL A 109 7.77 -6.51 -2.51
C VAL A 109 8.95 -6.12 -3.39
N TYR A 110 9.67 -5.06 -3.02
CA TYR A 110 10.87 -4.62 -3.74
C TYR A 110 11.93 -5.70 -3.78
N ASN A 111 12.26 -6.32 -2.64
CA ASN A 111 13.29 -7.36 -2.59
C ASN A 111 12.94 -8.60 -3.41
N PHE A 112 11.66 -8.95 -3.54
CA PHE A 112 11.24 -10.05 -4.39
C PHE A 112 11.36 -9.73 -5.88
N TRP A 113 11.02 -8.51 -6.30
CA TRP A 113 10.95 -8.13 -7.72
C TRP A 113 12.24 -7.51 -8.29
N LYS A 114 13.13 -6.95 -7.47
CA LYS A 114 14.33 -6.24 -7.94
C LYS A 114 15.28 -7.09 -8.80
N GLU A 115 15.29 -8.41 -8.60
CA GLU A 115 16.13 -9.37 -9.33
C GLU A 115 15.37 -10.04 -10.49
N LYS A 116 14.08 -9.74 -10.68
CA LYS A 116 13.25 -10.34 -11.73
C LYS A 116 13.38 -9.52 -13.01
N GLY A 117 13.88 -10.15 -14.06
CA GLY A 117 13.96 -9.57 -15.40
C GLY A 117 12.66 -9.74 -16.18
N LYS A 118 12.43 -8.84 -17.14
CA LYS A 118 11.39 -9.03 -18.17
C LYS A 118 11.78 -10.19 -19.09
N VAL A 119 10.78 -10.98 -19.48
CA VAL A 119 10.96 -12.14 -20.36
C VAL A 119 10.44 -11.79 -21.76
N PRO A 120 11.23 -11.99 -22.83
CA PRO A 120 10.75 -11.79 -24.19
C PRO A 120 9.44 -12.55 -24.44
N MET A 121 8.53 -11.94 -25.20
CA MET A 121 7.23 -12.51 -25.61
C MET A 121 6.18 -12.72 -24.50
N LEU A 122 6.54 -12.68 -23.20
CA LEU A 122 5.57 -12.75 -22.09
C LEU A 122 5.05 -11.35 -21.70
N LYS A 123 4.27 -10.73 -22.60
CA LYS A 123 3.75 -9.37 -22.42
C LYS A 123 3.01 -9.17 -21.09
N GLY A 124 2.16 -10.11 -20.72
CA GLY A 124 1.40 -10.05 -19.48
C GLY A 124 2.28 -10.08 -18.23
N TYR A 125 3.30 -10.94 -18.23
CA TYR A 125 4.26 -11.02 -17.12
C TYR A 125 5.07 -9.71 -17.00
N ASN A 126 5.52 -9.17 -18.13
CA ASN A 126 6.27 -7.92 -18.16
C ASN A 126 5.42 -6.73 -17.68
N GLU A 127 4.15 -6.67 -18.08
CA GLU A 127 3.21 -5.65 -17.59
C GLU A 127 2.97 -5.83 -16.07
N ALA A 128 2.88 -7.07 -15.57
CA ALA A 128 2.77 -7.29 -14.14
C ALA A 128 3.99 -6.82 -13.34
N ILE A 129 5.20 -6.97 -13.90
CA ILE A 129 6.42 -6.39 -13.32
C ILE A 129 6.29 -4.87 -13.27
N ASP A 130 5.92 -4.24 -14.39
CA ASP A 130 5.80 -2.78 -14.48
C ASP A 130 4.78 -2.24 -13.47
N ARG A 131 3.60 -2.86 -13.40
CA ARG A 131 2.58 -2.48 -12.40
C ARG A 131 2.99 -2.74 -10.96
N THR A 132 3.85 -3.71 -10.73
CA THR A 132 4.41 -3.92 -9.39
C THR A 132 5.45 -2.86 -9.04
N GLN A 133 6.19 -2.33 -10.02
CA GLN A 133 7.06 -1.16 -9.80
C GLN A 133 6.24 0.10 -9.51
N ASP A 134 5.14 0.32 -10.24
CA ASP A 134 4.18 1.39 -9.92
C ASP A 134 3.68 1.25 -8.47
N LEU A 135 3.30 0.03 -8.05
CA LEU A 135 2.88 -0.27 -6.68
C LEU A 135 3.96 0.05 -5.64
N ILE A 136 5.22 -0.32 -5.89
CA ILE A 136 6.36 0.01 -5.01
C ILE A 136 6.50 1.53 -4.87
N GLY A 137 6.36 2.28 -5.97
CA GLY A 137 6.36 3.74 -5.96
C GLY A 137 5.18 4.31 -5.15
N VAL A 138 3.98 3.76 -5.30
CA VAL A 138 2.81 4.15 -4.49
C VAL A 138 3.06 3.92 -3.01
N LEU A 139 3.59 2.76 -2.62
CA LEU A 139 3.95 2.47 -1.23
C LEU A 139 4.98 3.47 -0.69
N GLN A 140 5.97 3.86 -1.51
CA GLN A 140 6.96 4.87 -1.11
C GLN A 140 6.33 6.25 -0.89
N TYR A 141 5.43 6.70 -1.76
CA TYR A 141 4.71 7.96 -1.53
C TYR A 141 3.77 7.87 -0.31
N LEU A 142 3.16 6.71 -0.07
CA LEU A 142 2.39 6.47 1.14
C LEU A 142 3.27 6.58 2.38
N GLU A 143 4.49 6.03 2.38
CA GLU A 143 5.44 6.21 3.49
C GLU A 143 5.73 7.68 3.79
N TYR A 144 6.06 8.47 2.76
CA TYR A 144 6.31 9.91 2.93
C TYR A 144 5.09 10.63 3.50
N SER A 145 3.90 10.28 3.04
CA SER A 145 2.66 10.85 3.55
C SER A 145 2.34 10.42 5.00
N TRP A 146 2.66 9.18 5.38
CA TRP A 146 2.49 8.69 6.75
C TRP A 146 3.49 9.33 7.72
N VAL A 147 4.72 9.60 7.27
CA VAL A 147 5.68 10.42 8.03
C VAL A 147 5.12 11.83 8.24
N LEU A 148 4.67 12.48 7.16
CA LEU A 148 4.12 13.84 7.22
C LEU A 148 2.93 13.93 8.17
N THR A 149 1.96 13.02 8.05
CA THR A 149 0.79 12.99 8.95
C THR A 149 1.16 12.65 10.39
N SER A 150 2.16 11.79 10.63
CA SER A 150 2.65 11.52 11.99
C SER A 150 3.21 12.77 12.66
N LEU A 151 4.00 13.56 11.92
CA LEU A 151 4.56 14.82 12.41
C LEU A 151 3.46 15.87 12.64
N VAL A 152 2.57 16.05 11.67
CA VAL A 152 1.48 17.03 11.74
C VAL A 152 0.49 16.69 12.86
N ALA A 153 0.02 15.45 12.93
CA ALA A 153 -0.91 15.02 13.98
C ALA A 153 -0.26 15.04 15.37
N GLY A 154 1.01 14.63 15.47
CA GLY A 154 1.74 14.60 16.74
C GLY A 154 2.06 15.99 17.30
N VAL A 155 2.37 16.97 16.43
CA VAL A 155 2.74 18.34 16.85
C VAL A 155 1.53 19.27 16.93
N LEU A 156 0.64 19.24 15.93
CA LEU A 156 -0.46 20.20 15.78
C LEU A 156 -1.83 19.63 16.12
N GLY A 157 -2.00 18.30 16.05
CA GLY A 157 -3.27 17.63 16.34
C GLY A 157 -4.11 17.48 15.11
N TYR A 158 -5.25 16.82 15.20
CA TYR A 158 -6.14 16.69 14.06
C TYR A 158 -6.88 18.01 13.77
N ARG A 159 -7.08 18.82 14.81
CA ARG A 159 -7.68 20.15 14.71
C ARG A 159 -6.82 21.20 15.40
N LYS A 160 -6.81 22.42 14.84
CA LYS A 160 -6.19 23.59 15.47
C LYS A 160 -6.73 23.75 16.90
N GLY A 161 -5.81 23.81 17.87
CA GLY A 161 -6.13 23.96 19.29
C GLY A 161 -6.57 22.68 20.01
N GLU A 162 -6.36 21.49 19.45
CA GLU A 162 -6.64 20.22 20.15
C GLU A 162 -5.64 19.92 21.28
N TRP A 163 -4.39 20.37 21.15
CA TRP A 163 -3.36 20.17 22.17
C TRP A 163 -3.30 21.27 23.24
N SER A 164 -3.92 22.42 22.98
CA SER A 164 -3.99 23.59 23.88
C SER A 164 -5.26 23.57 24.71
#